data_AF-A0A6G0R0H9-F1
#
_entry.id   AF-A0A6G0R0H9-F1
#
_cell.length_a   1.000
_cell.length_b   1.000
_cell.length_c   1.000
_cell.angle_alpha   90.00
_cell.angle_beta   90.00
_cell.angle_gamma   90.00
#
_symmetry.space_group_name_H-M   'P 1'
#
loop_
_entity.id
_entity.type
_entity.pdbx_description
1 polymer ?
#
loop_
_entity_poly.entity_id
_entity_poly.type
_entity_poly.pdbx_seq_one_letter_code
_entity_poly.pdbx_strand_id
1 'polypeptide(L)'
;MGKSGGVSSSQVARIIKATASKEGLDPARFSTHSVRIGDATKLLNAGADRLVIKLLGRWMSYCIEDYPVLTSEGTAGLSSLMCQ
;
A
#
# COMPACT_ATOMS: atom_id res chain seq x y z
N MET A 1 -30.48 -17.63 10.39
CA MET A 1 -29.22 -16.89 10.64
C MET A 1 -29.42 -15.43 10.29
N GLY A 2 -29.24 -14.53 11.27
CA GLY A 2 -29.37 -13.08 11.04
C GLY A 2 -28.28 -12.58 10.11
N LYS A 3 -28.64 -11.76 9.11
CA LYS A 3 -27.69 -10.99 8.31
C LYS A 3 -26.95 -10.05 9.27
N SER A 4 -25.69 -10.34 9.61
CA SER A 4 -24.87 -9.38 10.34
C SER A 4 -24.69 -8.15 9.44
N GLY A 5 -25.08 -6.96 9.91
CA GLY A 5 -24.95 -5.68 9.19
C GLY A 5 -23.51 -5.16 9.08
N GLY A 6 -22.53 -6.05 8.95
CA GLY A 6 -21.11 -5.70 8.82
C GLY A 6 -20.71 -5.45 7.36
N VAL A 7 -19.71 -4.60 7.16
CA VAL A 7 -19.09 -4.39 5.85
C VAL A 7 -18.15 -5.55 5.53
N SER A 8 -18.41 -6.26 4.43
CA SER A 8 -17.54 -7.34 3.97
C SER A 8 -16.32 -6.82 3.20
N SER A 9 -15.23 -7.58 3.21
CA SER A 9 -14.05 -7.30 2.39
C SER A 9 -14.38 -7.23 0.89
N SER A 10 -15.32 -8.05 0.42
CA SER A 10 -15.80 -8.03 -0.96
C SER A 10 -16.57 -6.74 -1.31
N GLN A 11 -17.34 -6.19 -0.37
CA GLN A 11 -17.98 -4.88 -0.55
C GLN A 11 -16.95 -3.76 -0.68
N VAL A 12 -15.93 -3.75 0.17
CA VAL A 12 -14.84 -2.76 0.09
C VAL A 12 -14.07 -2.90 -1.23
N ALA A 13 -13.68 -4.11 -1.60
CA ALA A 13 -12.97 -4.37 -2.85
C ALA A 13 -13.79 -3.90 -4.07
N ARG A 14 -15.10 -4.11 -4.06
CA ARG A 14 -16.00 -3.64 -5.13
C ARG A 14 -16.00 -2.11 -5.24
N ILE A 15 -16.02 -1.39 -4.11
CA ILE A 15 -15.96 0.08 -4.10
C ILE A 15 -14.62 0.58 -4.65
N ILE A 16 -13.50 -0.02 -4.22
CA ILE A 16 -12.17 0.31 -4.71
C ILE A 16 -12.10 0.13 -6.24
N LYS A 17 -12.54 -1.03 -6.75
CA LYS A 17 -12.55 -1.32 -8.18
C LYS A 17 -13.43 -0.37 -8.97
N ALA A 18 -14.63 -0.05 -8.48
CA ALA A 18 -15.51 0.91 -9.12
C ALA A 18 -14.88 2.31 -9.19
N THR A 19 -14.10 2.69 -8.18
CA THR A 19 -13.37 3.96 -8.16
C THR A 19 -12.23 3.93 -9.19
N ALA A 20 -11.45 2.85 -9.25
CA ALA A 20 -10.40 2.68 -10.27
C ALA A 20 -10.97 2.82 -11.69
N SER A 21 -12.11 2.19 -11.99
CA SER A 21 -12.77 2.33 -13.29
C SER A 21 -13.21 3.76 -13.61
N LYS A 22 -13.68 4.52 -12.60
CA LYS A 22 -14.07 5.93 -12.78
C LYS A 22 -12.89 6.82 -13.12
N GLU A 23 -11.72 6.51 -12.57
CA GLU A 23 -10.46 7.21 -12.86
C GLU A 23 -9.76 6.71 -14.14
N GLY A 24 -10.40 5.84 -14.93
CA GLY A 24 -9.83 5.29 -16.16
C GLY A 24 -8.71 4.26 -15.95
N LEU A 25 -8.56 3.74 -14.73
CA LEU A 25 -7.57 2.72 -14.38
C LEU A 25 -8.15 1.32 -14.57
N ASP A 26 -7.28 0.32 -14.80
CA ASP A 26 -7.69 -1.09 -14.89
C ASP A 26 -8.11 -1.63 -13.50
N PRO A 27 -9.41 -1.88 -13.25
CA PRO A 27 -9.90 -2.35 -11.97
C PRO A 27 -9.38 -3.74 -11.57
N ALA A 28 -8.86 -4.55 -12.51
CA ALA A 28 -8.27 -5.84 -12.19
C ALA A 28 -7.02 -5.70 -11.32
N ARG A 29 -6.34 -4.55 -11.40
CA ARG A 29 -5.13 -4.22 -10.63
C ARG A 29 -5.41 -3.69 -9.22
N PHE A 30 -6.67 -3.42 -8.88
CA PHE A 30 -7.04 -2.79 -7.61
C PHE A 30 -7.90 -3.69 -6.74
N SER A 31 -7.55 -3.78 -5.45
CA SER A 31 -8.31 -4.45 -4.40
C SER A 31 -7.88 -3.90 -3.03
N THR A 32 -8.43 -4.44 -1.94
CA THR A 32 -8.01 -4.07 -0.58
C THR A 32 -6.52 -4.28 -0.34
N HIS A 33 -5.93 -5.36 -0.88
CA HIS A 33 -4.52 -5.66 -0.70
C HIS A 33 -3.61 -4.71 -1.49
N SER A 34 -4.00 -4.34 -2.71
CA SER A 34 -3.21 -3.41 -3.53
C SER A 34 -3.12 -2.03 -2.90
N VAL A 35 -4.21 -1.55 -2.29
CA VAL A 35 -4.22 -0.25 -1.57
C VAL A 35 -3.22 -0.28 -0.42
N ARG A 36 -3.22 -1.36 0.38
CA ARG A 36 -2.27 -1.53 1.48
C ARG A 36 -0.81 -1.54 1.02
N ILE A 37 -0.50 -2.21 -0.10
CA ILE A 37 0.85 -2.21 -0.69
C ILE A 37 1.21 -0.80 -1.20
N GLY A 38 0.26 -0.13 -1.85
CA GLY A 38 0.42 1.24 -2.34
C GLY A 38 0.70 2.23 -1.21
N ASP A 39 -0.01 2.13 -0.10
CA ASP A 39 0.21 2.97 1.08
C ASP A 39 1.59 2.71 1.70
N ALA A 40 2.00 1.44 1.84
CA ALA A 40 3.34 1.09 2.29
C ALA A 40 4.43 1.64 1.34
N THR A 41 4.19 1.57 0.03
CA THR A 41 5.05 2.18 -1.00
C THR A 41 5.16 3.68 -0.80
N LYS A 42 4.04 4.37 -0.59
CA LYS A 42 4.05 5.83 -0.40
C LYS A 42 4.77 6.24 0.88
N LEU A 43 4.58 5.49 1.97
CA LEU A 43 5.29 5.73 3.23
C LEU A 43 6.80 5.51 3.10
N LEU A 44 7.23 4.44 2.42
CA LEU A 44 8.66 4.18 2.16
C LEU A 44 9.30 5.35 1.42
N ASN A 45 8.67 5.83 0.35
CA ASN A 45 9.19 6.94 -0.45
C ASN A 45 9.09 8.31 0.24
N ALA A 46 8.28 8.43 1.29
CA ALA A 46 8.27 9.59 2.18
C ALA A 46 9.39 9.53 3.24
N GLY A 47 10.21 8.47 3.26
CA GLY A 47 11.28 8.28 4.24
C GLY A 47 10.79 7.77 5.60
N ALA A 48 9.58 7.22 5.68
CA ALA A 48 9.09 6.64 6.93
C ALA A 48 9.94 5.44 7.35
N ASP A 49 10.22 5.34 8.65
CA ASP A 49 10.98 4.21 9.19
C ASP A 49 10.23 2.88 8.98
N ARG A 50 11.00 1.83 8.69
CA ARG A 50 10.48 0.49 8.41
C ARG A 50 9.60 -0.06 9.54
N LEU A 51 9.94 0.18 10.81
CA LEU A 51 9.12 -0.26 11.95
C LEU A 51 7.79 0.49 12.01
N VAL A 52 7.77 1.77 11.64
CA VAL A 52 6.54 2.57 11.54
C VAL A 52 5.63 1.98 10.46
N ILE A 53 6.16 1.69 9.27
CA ILE A 53 5.38 1.07 8.18
C ILE A 53 4.87 -0.31 8.60
N LYS A 54 5.70 -1.11 9.28
CA LYS A 54 5.31 -2.43 9.81
C LYS A 54 4.16 -2.32 10.83
N LEU A 55 4.24 -1.36 11.75
CA LEU A 55 3.24 -1.13 12.79
C LEU A 55 1.91 -0.64 12.19
N LEU A 56 1.96 0.35 11.29
CA LEU A 56 0.77 0.87 10.61
C LEU A 56 0.09 -0.20 9.74
N GLY A 57 0.89 -1.03 9.08
CA GLY A 57 0.39 -2.21 8.38
C GLY A 57 -0.19 -3.25 9.34
N ARG A 58 0.28 -3.38 10.58
CA ARG A 58 0.05 -4.59 11.42
C ARG A 58 0.64 -5.84 10.74
N TRP A 59 1.81 -5.69 10.15
CA TRP A 59 2.54 -6.84 9.58
C TRP A 59 3.28 -7.58 10.69
N MET A 60 3.02 -8.88 10.82
CA MET A 60 3.64 -9.71 11.86
C MET A 60 5.09 -10.05 11.52
N SER A 61 5.35 -10.42 10.26
CA SER A 61 6.68 -10.79 9.78
C SER A 61 7.35 -9.66 9.00
N TYR A 62 8.59 -9.90 8.60
CA TYR A 62 9.36 -9.02 7.72
C TYR A 62 8.92 -9.08 6.25
N CYS A 63 7.83 -9.80 5.91
CA CYS A 63 7.28 -9.84 4.56
C CYS A 63 6.88 -8.46 4.02
N ILE A 64 6.75 -7.46 4.90
CA ILE A 64 6.69 -6.06 4.50
C ILE A 64 7.79 -5.68 3.51
N GLU A 65 9.02 -6.17 3.65
CA GLU A 65 10.17 -5.71 2.88
C GLU A 65 10.03 -5.99 1.37
N ASP A 66 9.22 -6.99 1.00
CA ASP A 66 9.02 -7.40 -0.40
C ASP A 66 7.92 -6.61 -1.12
N TYR A 67 7.08 -5.86 -0.39
CA TYR A 67 5.90 -5.20 -0.96
C TYR A 67 6.14 -3.77 -1.49
N PRO A 68 6.72 -2.83 -0.72
CA PRO A 68 6.84 -1.46 -1.13
C PRO A 68 7.96 -1.30 -2.16
N VAL A 69 7.72 -0.45 -3.14
CA VAL A 69 8.68 -0.18 -4.22
C VAL A 69 9.41 1.14 -3.93
N LEU A 70 10.74 1.13 -3.91
CA LEU A 70 11.50 2.37 -3.86
C LEU A 70 11.47 3.04 -5.25
N THR A 71 10.96 4.26 -5.34
CA THR A 71 10.76 5.00 -6.59
C THR A 71 11.84 6.06 -6.79
N SER A 72 11.80 6.75 -7.94
CA SER A 72 12.65 7.92 -8.20
C SER A 72 12.48 9.02 -7.14
N GLU A 73 11.28 9.17 -6.58
CA GLU A 73 11.03 10.14 -5.50
C GLU A 73 11.80 9.74 -4.23
N GLY A 74 11.66 8.50 -3.77
CA GLY A 74 12.31 8.03 -2.54
C GLY A 74 13.82 7.85 -2.64
N THR A 75 14.37 7.79 -3.87
CA THR A 75 15.81 7.70 -4.11
C THR A 75 16.51 9.03 -4.28
N ALA A 76 15.77 10.14 -4.34
CA ALA A 76 16.33 11.46 -4.57
C ALA A 76 17.38 11.81 -3.50
N GLY A 77 18.62 12.07 -3.93
CA GLY A 77 19.72 12.45 -3.04
C GLY A 77 20.43 11.30 -2.33
N LEU A 78 19.95 10.04 -2.42
CA LEU A 78 20.60 8.90 -1.75
C LEU A 78 22.04 8.66 -2.23
N SER A 79 22.35 8.94 -3.48
CA SER A 79 23.71 8.78 -4.02
C SER A 79 24.74 9.64 -3.29
N SER A 80 24.34 10.80 -2.76
CA SER A 80 25.25 11.68 -2.02
C SER A 80 25.77 11.06 -0.71
N LEU A 81 25.00 10.15 -0.12
CA LEU A 81 25.37 9.42 1.10
C LEU A 81 26.48 8.39 0.85
N MET A 82 26.70 7.98 -0.39
CA MET A 82 27.78 7.04 -0.74
C MET A 82 29.15 7.69 -0.82
N CYS A 83 29.20 9.02 -0.95
CA CYS A 83 30.44 9.78 -1.11
C CYS A 83 30.94 10.40 0.22
N GLN A 84 30.28 10.10 1.34
CA GLN A 84 30.70 10.46 2.70
C GLN A 84 31.57 9.36 3.30
#